data_AF-A0A6N9A5B4-F1
#
_entry.id   AF-A0A6N9A5B4-F1
#
_cell.length_a   1.000
_cell.length_b   1.000
_cell.length_c   1.000
_cell.angle_alpha   90.00
_cell.angle_beta   90.00
_cell.angle_gamma   90.00
#
_symmetry.space_group_name_H-M   'P 1'
#
loop_
_entity.id
_entity.type
_entity.pdbx_description
1 polymer ?
#
loop_
_entity_poly.entity_id
_entity_poly.type
_entity_poly.pdbx_seq_one_letter_code
_entity_poly.pdbx_strand_id
1 'polypeptide(L)'
;MQPTISPSGVMFATPGGNGVGKGWRVVIRVAARRRMSVRCPSGGFGFLLETGPARSTDANCKENMTFRKSPFTFGNPRTSDHSILYFDFVDPISHLASRMVDRAGVAAAIEWRGLELCPPPQPMIDPGAAGWRARQTLAAGHARRRADNGPGPPPIIPWTRKAHELCEFARERDCLDAVRRALFRAHFVDHTDIGRIDLLVEIARAAGLDRSEAKAVLDVDRFAGAVLENRSRALDEGIADVPALVHPGGLLEGPEVLGEIERALAEMKATTQSNNREE
;
A
#
# COMPACT_ATOMS: atom_id res chain seq x y z
N MET A 1 8.08 11.64 50.68
CA MET A 1 8.34 12.86 49.89
C MET A 1 8.65 12.42 48.47
N GLN A 2 7.84 12.86 47.50
CA GLN A 2 7.95 12.47 46.10
C GLN A 2 9.11 13.19 45.40
N PRO A 3 9.81 12.60 44.41
CA PRO A 3 10.79 13.32 43.62
C PRO A 3 10.11 14.03 42.44
N THR A 4 10.38 15.33 42.32
CA THR A 4 9.99 16.21 41.23
C THR A 4 11.03 16.15 40.10
N ILE A 5 10.55 16.08 38.86
CA ILE A 5 11.36 16.09 37.63
C ILE A 5 11.42 17.53 37.10
N SER A 6 12.59 17.99 36.69
CA SER A 6 12.75 19.19 35.84
C SER A 6 13.79 18.93 34.74
N PRO A 7 13.54 19.28 33.46
CA PRO A 7 14.42 18.91 32.34
C PRO A 7 15.12 20.12 31.72
N SER A 8 16.45 20.10 31.51
CA SER A 8 17.13 20.75 30.36
C SER A 8 18.66 20.70 30.48
N GLY A 9 19.32 20.33 29.38
CA GLY A 9 20.78 20.40 29.21
C GLY A 9 21.31 19.35 28.21
N VAL A 10 21.83 19.78 27.06
CA VAL A 10 22.79 19.03 26.25
C VAL A 10 23.82 20.02 25.67
N MET A 11 25.10 19.73 25.90
CA MET A 11 26.30 20.35 25.32
C MET A 11 26.66 19.74 23.96
N PHE A 12 27.40 20.49 23.13
CA PHE A 12 28.11 20.02 21.93
C PHE A 12 29.33 19.15 22.28
N ALA A 13 29.71 18.23 21.38
CA ALA A 13 30.96 17.44 21.45
C ALA A 13 31.85 17.66 20.21
N THR A 14 33.16 17.84 20.44
CA THR A 14 34.28 17.64 19.50
C THR A 14 34.93 16.27 19.75
N PRO A 15 35.69 15.67 18.81
CA PRO A 15 36.10 14.28 18.93
C PRO A 15 37.42 14.12 19.70
N GLY A 16 37.45 13.13 20.62
CA GLY A 16 38.67 12.61 21.22
C GLY A 16 38.38 11.56 22.30
N GLY A 17 38.65 10.28 21.99
CA GLY A 17 38.99 9.26 22.99
C GLY A 17 37.86 8.50 23.71
N ASN A 18 37.84 7.18 23.48
CA ASN A 18 37.43 6.06 24.34
C ASN A 18 36.33 6.27 25.42
N GLY A 19 35.20 5.56 25.25
CA GLY A 19 34.38 5.10 26.39
C GLY A 19 32.86 5.15 26.20
N VAL A 20 32.26 3.97 26.01
CA VAL A 20 30.94 3.49 26.48
C VAL A 20 29.79 4.51 26.72
N GLY A 21 28.66 4.37 25.98
CA GLY A 21 27.31 4.71 26.50
C GLY A 21 26.41 5.66 25.68
N LYS A 22 25.37 5.08 25.09
CA LYS A 22 24.05 5.58 24.61
C LYS A 22 23.68 7.09 24.78
N GLY A 23 23.14 7.68 23.69
CA GLY A 23 22.06 8.70 23.74
C GLY A 23 22.13 9.84 22.71
N TRP A 24 21.29 9.79 21.65
CA TRP A 24 21.11 10.86 20.66
C TRP A 24 20.01 11.86 21.09
N ARG A 25 20.21 13.17 20.88
CA ARG A 25 19.14 14.18 20.99
C ARG A 25 19.10 15.09 19.77
N VAL A 26 17.89 15.19 19.21
CA VAL A 26 17.49 15.95 18.02
C VAL A 26 17.22 17.41 18.38
N VAL A 27 17.66 18.36 17.55
CA VAL A 27 17.24 19.77 17.62
C VAL A 27 16.19 20.03 16.54
N ILE A 28 14.98 20.37 16.97
CA ILE A 28 13.85 20.78 16.11
C ILE A 28 13.91 22.30 15.93
N ARG A 29 14.01 22.77 14.68
CA ARG A 29 13.82 24.19 14.33
C ARG A 29 12.36 24.41 13.96
N VAL A 30 11.62 25.13 14.81
CA VAL A 30 10.24 25.55 14.56
C VAL A 30 10.27 26.80 13.68
N ALA A 31 9.86 26.67 12.42
CA ALA A 31 9.59 27.83 11.57
C ALA A 31 8.20 28.39 11.90
N ALA A 32 8.17 29.68 12.24
CA ALA A 32 7.00 30.43 12.65
C ALA A 32 5.91 30.48 11.56
N ARG A 33 4.66 30.27 11.98
CA ARG A 33 3.45 30.47 11.16
C ARG A 33 3.36 31.95 10.75
N ARG A 34 3.53 32.24 9.45
CA ARG A 34 3.05 33.50 8.88
C ARG A 34 1.59 33.32 8.48
N ARG A 35 0.69 34.06 9.14
CA ARG A 35 -0.68 34.30 8.66
C ARG A 35 -0.59 35.08 7.35
N MET A 36 -1.03 34.49 6.24
CA MET A 36 -1.41 35.26 5.06
C MET A 36 -2.88 35.65 5.21
N SER A 37 -3.13 36.94 5.48
CA SER A 37 -4.44 37.54 5.27
C SER A 37 -4.56 37.94 3.80
N VAL A 38 -5.54 37.37 3.10
CA VAL A 38 -5.93 37.85 1.78
C VAL A 38 -6.90 39.01 1.99
N ARG A 39 -6.58 40.14 1.37
CA ARG A 39 -7.32 41.39 1.37
C ARG A 39 -8.40 41.32 0.30
N CYS A 40 -9.68 41.38 0.70
CA CYS A 40 -10.78 41.65 -0.24
C CYS A 40 -10.85 43.16 -0.53
N PRO A 41 -10.98 43.60 -1.80
CA PRO A 41 -11.18 45.00 -2.16
C PRO A 41 -12.65 45.28 -2.49
N SER A 42 -13.35 45.93 -1.56
CA SER A 42 -14.54 46.81 -1.70
C SER A 42 -15.26 46.77 -0.35
N GLY A 43 -15.42 47.85 0.42
CA GLY A 43 -15.92 49.16 0.03
C GLY A 43 -17.34 49.28 0.58
N GLY A 44 -17.50 49.66 1.85
CA GLY A 44 -18.82 49.87 2.46
C GLY A 44 -18.78 50.05 3.98
N PHE A 45 -18.81 51.31 4.43
CA PHE A 45 -19.01 51.72 5.82
C PHE A 45 -20.48 51.52 6.21
N GLY A 46 -20.74 51.11 7.46
CA GLY A 46 -22.06 51.12 8.07
C GLY A 46 -22.07 50.50 9.47
N PHE A 47 -22.10 51.36 10.49
CA PHE A 47 -22.21 50.99 11.90
C PHE A 47 -23.70 51.09 12.30
N LEU A 48 -24.31 50.04 12.85
CA LEU A 48 -25.49 50.17 13.70
C LEU A 48 -25.65 48.96 14.63
N LEU A 49 -25.90 49.27 15.90
CA LEU A 49 -26.17 48.40 17.04
C LEU A 49 -27.56 47.75 16.92
N GLU A 50 -27.73 46.49 17.35
CA GLU A 50 -28.71 46.06 18.39
C GLU A 50 -29.05 44.55 18.38
N THR A 51 -29.03 43.99 19.60
CA THR A 51 -29.90 42.93 20.17
C THR A 51 -29.94 41.51 19.59
N GLY A 52 -29.53 40.56 20.44
CA GLY A 52 -30.42 39.51 20.99
C GLY A 52 -30.76 38.28 20.13
N PRO A 53 -30.96 37.08 20.75
CA PRO A 53 -30.72 35.79 20.09
C PRO A 53 -32.00 35.10 19.60
N ALA A 54 -31.90 34.34 18.51
CA ALA A 54 -32.95 33.41 18.10
C ALA A 54 -32.38 32.01 17.84
N ARG A 55 -32.87 31.05 18.64
CA ARG A 55 -32.76 29.61 18.40
C ARG A 55 -33.46 29.29 17.08
N SER A 56 -32.79 28.58 16.17
CA SER A 56 -33.47 27.89 15.07
C SER A 56 -33.47 26.39 15.33
N THR A 57 -34.67 25.87 15.60
CA THR A 57 -35.05 24.49 15.27
C THR A 57 -35.32 24.45 13.77
N ASP A 58 -34.58 23.65 13.02
CA ASP A 58 -34.96 23.11 11.69
C ASP A 58 -34.03 21.91 11.44
N ALA A 59 -34.51 20.67 11.42
CA ALA A 59 -35.28 20.04 10.35
C ALA A 59 -34.56 20.09 8.99
N ASN A 60 -34.12 18.90 8.57
CA ASN A 60 -33.85 18.51 7.19
C ASN A 60 -32.59 19.09 6.52
N CYS A 61 -31.51 18.29 6.48
CA CYS A 61 -30.41 18.49 5.55
C CYS A 61 -30.08 17.17 4.85
N LYS A 62 -30.89 16.82 3.86
CA LYS A 62 -30.43 16.07 2.69
C LYS A 62 -30.00 17.11 1.67
N GLU A 63 -28.71 17.22 1.37
CA GLU A 63 -28.25 17.62 0.03
C GLU A 63 -26.73 17.46 -0.13
N ASN A 64 -26.39 16.57 -1.08
CA ASN A 64 -25.37 16.72 -2.11
C ASN A 64 -23.94 17.09 -1.69
N MET A 65 -23.19 16.03 -1.34
CA MET A 65 -21.74 16.00 -1.45
C MET A 65 -21.33 15.96 -2.94
N THR A 66 -21.23 17.14 -3.58
CA THR A 66 -20.55 17.27 -4.88
C THR A 66 -19.06 17.42 -4.63
N PHE A 67 -18.35 16.29 -4.66
CA PHE A 67 -16.89 16.27 -4.68
C PHE A 67 -16.42 16.85 -6.02
N ARG A 68 -16.09 18.15 -6.04
CA ARG A 68 -15.44 18.79 -7.19
C ARG A 68 -14.08 18.15 -7.40
N LYS A 69 -13.97 17.22 -8.35
CA LYS A 69 -12.67 16.82 -8.93
C LYS A 69 -12.06 18.06 -9.57
N SER A 70 -11.01 18.62 -8.98
CA SER A 70 -10.19 19.64 -9.66
C SER A 70 -9.49 18.97 -10.85
N PRO A 71 -9.38 19.63 -12.01
CA PRO A 71 -8.62 19.09 -13.12
C PRO A 71 -7.14 19.26 -12.82
N PHE A 72 -6.55 18.26 -12.15
CA PHE A 72 -5.11 18.06 -12.22
C PHE A 72 -4.84 17.52 -13.63
N THR A 73 -4.08 18.27 -14.43
CA THR A 73 -3.67 17.85 -15.76
C THR A 73 -2.74 16.65 -15.61
N PHE A 74 -3.27 15.45 -15.86
CA PHE A 74 -2.48 14.23 -16.00
C PHE A 74 -1.55 14.41 -17.20
N GLY A 75 -0.25 14.27 -16.97
CA GLY A 75 0.63 13.84 -18.05
C GLY A 75 0.10 12.51 -18.58
N ASN A 76 0.05 12.37 -19.90
CA ASN A 76 -0.41 11.15 -20.57
C ASN A 76 0.20 9.92 -19.86
N PRO A 77 -0.59 8.95 -19.36
CA PRO A 77 -0.02 7.74 -18.80
C PRO A 77 0.87 7.15 -19.89
N ARG A 78 2.17 7.01 -19.61
CA ARG A 78 3.07 6.37 -20.57
C ARG A 78 2.48 4.98 -20.81
N THR A 79 2.05 4.72 -22.04
CA THR A 79 1.70 3.38 -22.49
C THR A 79 2.96 2.55 -22.35
N SER A 80 3.05 1.75 -21.29
CA SER A 80 4.13 0.79 -21.13
C SER A 80 3.83 -0.40 -22.05
N ASP A 81 4.81 -0.80 -22.85
CA ASP A 81 4.74 -2.06 -23.62
C ASP A 81 4.67 -3.29 -22.68
N HIS A 82 4.96 -3.09 -21.39
CA HIS A 82 4.94 -4.09 -20.34
C HIS A 82 3.83 -3.79 -19.33
N SER A 83 3.14 -4.84 -18.87
CA SER A 83 2.10 -4.72 -17.87
C SER A 83 2.69 -4.81 -16.46
N ILE A 84 2.29 -3.91 -15.57
CA ILE A 84 2.74 -3.88 -14.17
C ILE A 84 1.54 -4.10 -13.27
N LEU A 85 1.62 -5.06 -12.35
CA LEU A 85 0.60 -5.30 -11.34
C LEU A 85 1.14 -4.93 -9.96
N TYR A 86 0.59 -3.85 -9.40
CA TYR A 86 0.78 -3.48 -8.01
C TYR A 86 -0.17 -4.25 -7.12
N PHE A 87 0.34 -4.79 -6.01
CA PHE A 87 -0.43 -5.63 -5.11
C PHE A 87 0.07 -5.55 -3.67
N ASP A 88 -0.79 -5.94 -2.73
CA ASP A 88 -0.42 -6.22 -1.34
C ASP A 88 -0.83 -7.66 -0.97
N PHE A 89 -0.06 -8.30 -0.10
CA PHE A 89 -0.32 -9.66 0.37
C PHE A 89 -1.52 -9.77 1.30
N VAL A 90 -1.89 -8.67 1.96
CA VAL A 90 -3.07 -8.62 2.83
C VAL A 90 -4.35 -8.26 2.10
N ASP A 91 -4.26 -7.79 0.85
CA ASP A 91 -5.44 -7.39 0.10
C ASP A 91 -6.16 -8.59 -0.53
N PRO A 92 -7.43 -8.86 -0.15
CA PRO A 92 -8.16 -10.01 -0.69
C PRO A 92 -8.46 -9.87 -2.18
N ILE A 93 -8.53 -8.64 -2.72
CA ILE A 93 -8.75 -8.43 -4.17
C ILE A 93 -7.46 -8.71 -4.95
N SER A 94 -6.30 -8.26 -4.45
CA SER A 94 -4.97 -8.60 -4.98
C SER A 94 -4.73 -10.12 -5.03
N HIS A 95 -5.14 -10.87 -4.00
CA HIS A 95 -5.06 -12.33 -4.04
C HIS A 95 -5.90 -12.94 -5.16
N LEU A 96 -7.13 -12.44 -5.38
CA LEU A 96 -7.97 -12.90 -6.49
C LEU A 96 -7.35 -12.53 -7.85
N ALA A 97 -6.86 -11.30 -8.00
CA ALA A 97 -6.17 -10.85 -9.21
C ALA A 97 -4.94 -11.72 -9.50
N SER A 98 -4.14 -12.03 -8.48
CA SER A 98 -3.00 -12.94 -8.58
C SER A 98 -3.40 -14.32 -9.14
N ARG A 99 -4.49 -14.91 -8.64
CA ARG A 99 -4.98 -16.21 -9.15
C ARG A 99 -5.49 -16.11 -10.59
N MET A 100 -6.07 -14.97 -10.98
CA MET A 100 -6.52 -14.74 -12.36
C MET A 100 -5.33 -14.65 -13.32
N VAL A 101 -4.25 -13.97 -12.93
CA VAL A 101 -2.99 -13.95 -13.69
C VAL A 101 -2.44 -15.36 -13.86
N ASP A 102 -2.36 -16.14 -12.78
CA ASP A 102 -1.84 -17.51 -12.80
C ASP A 102 -2.71 -18.42 -13.72
N ARG A 103 -4.04 -18.30 -13.67
CA ARG A 103 -4.98 -19.05 -14.54
C ARG A 103 -4.90 -18.64 -16.01
N ALA A 104 -4.70 -17.36 -16.28
CA ALA A 104 -4.53 -16.85 -17.64
C ALA A 104 -3.21 -17.36 -18.25
N GLY A 105 -2.23 -17.70 -17.43
CA GLY A 105 -0.90 -18.15 -17.88
C GLY A 105 -0.04 -16.99 -18.38
N VAL A 106 -0.26 -15.78 -17.85
CA VAL A 106 0.42 -14.55 -18.28
C VAL A 106 1.33 -13.97 -17.19
N ALA A 107 1.61 -14.73 -16.13
CA ALA A 107 2.44 -14.28 -15.01
C ALA A 107 3.84 -13.80 -15.42
N ALA A 108 4.44 -14.44 -16.42
CA ALA A 108 5.75 -14.06 -16.97
C ALA A 108 5.73 -12.75 -17.78
N ALA A 109 4.55 -12.32 -18.24
CA ALA A 109 4.35 -11.06 -18.97
C ALA A 109 4.00 -9.88 -18.05
N ILE A 110 3.94 -10.12 -16.72
CA ILE A 110 3.60 -9.12 -15.72
C ILE A 110 4.81 -8.80 -14.86
N GLU A 111 5.16 -7.53 -14.79
CA GLU A 111 6.04 -7.02 -13.74
C GLU A 111 5.23 -6.89 -12.44
N TRP A 112 5.58 -7.70 -11.45
CA TRP A 112 4.95 -7.65 -10.13
C TRP A 112 5.58 -6.55 -9.29
N ARG A 113 4.80 -5.66 -8.67
CA ARG A 113 5.31 -4.64 -7.73
C ARG A 113 4.55 -4.66 -6.41
N GLY A 114 5.30 -4.71 -5.31
CA GLY A 114 4.71 -4.64 -3.97
C GLY A 114 4.29 -3.21 -3.62
N LEU A 115 3.07 -3.02 -3.13
CA LEU A 115 2.59 -1.74 -2.62
C LEU A 115 1.82 -1.97 -1.31
N GLU A 116 2.44 -1.61 -0.18
CA GLU A 116 1.82 -1.87 1.12
C GLU A 116 0.62 -0.91 1.32
N LEU A 117 -0.54 -1.45 1.66
CA LEU A 117 -1.72 -0.69 2.07
C LEU A 117 -1.48 0.01 3.42
N CYS A 118 -0.72 -0.64 4.30
CA CYS A 118 -0.42 -0.13 5.63
C CYS A 118 1.09 -0.26 5.94
N PRO A 119 1.92 0.72 5.53
CA PRO A 119 3.34 0.72 5.85
C PRO A 119 3.61 1.05 7.33
N PRO A 120 4.61 0.43 7.96
CA PRO A 120 5.13 0.90 9.24
C PRO A 120 5.55 2.39 9.17
N PRO A 121 5.34 3.19 10.23
CA PRO A 121 4.91 2.82 11.58
C PRO A 121 3.38 2.89 11.80
N GLN A 122 2.56 2.87 10.74
CA GLN A 122 1.10 2.93 10.89
C GLN A 122 0.57 1.71 11.67
N PRO A 123 -0.49 1.83 12.47
CA PRO A 123 -1.11 0.67 13.13
C PRO A 123 -1.60 -0.36 12.12
N MET A 124 -1.44 -1.65 12.43
CA MET A 124 -1.99 -2.74 11.62
C MET A 124 -3.49 -2.53 11.36
N ILE A 125 -3.95 -2.97 10.19
CA ILE A 125 -5.36 -2.88 9.80
C ILE A 125 -6.19 -3.73 10.76
N ASP A 126 -7.23 -3.12 11.34
CA ASP A 126 -8.23 -3.85 12.11
C ASP A 126 -9.13 -4.65 11.15
N PRO A 127 -9.14 -6.00 11.21
CA PRO A 127 -10.01 -6.82 10.35
C PRO A 127 -11.50 -6.52 10.56
N GLY A 128 -11.85 -6.01 11.74
CA GLY A 128 -13.20 -5.60 12.11
C GLY A 128 -13.59 -4.22 11.58
N ALA A 129 -12.67 -3.40 11.05
CA ALA A 129 -12.98 -2.05 10.58
C ALA A 129 -13.99 -2.09 9.41
N ALA A 130 -14.94 -1.16 9.40
CA ALA A 130 -16.04 -1.17 8.42
C ALA A 130 -15.54 -1.16 6.96
N GLY A 131 -14.54 -0.33 6.64
CA GLY A 131 -13.95 -0.28 5.30
C GLY A 131 -13.28 -1.59 4.89
N TRP A 132 -12.61 -2.26 5.83
CA TRP A 132 -11.96 -3.54 5.56
C TRP A 132 -12.97 -4.68 5.38
N ARG A 133 -14.00 -4.75 6.23
CA ARG A 133 -15.10 -5.71 6.06
C ARG A 133 -15.82 -5.53 4.71
N ALA A 134 -15.99 -4.29 4.25
CA ALA A 134 -16.56 -4.02 2.94
C ALA A 134 -15.68 -4.59 1.81
N ARG A 135 -14.36 -4.35 1.88
CA ARG A 135 -13.35 -4.90 0.95
C ARG A 135 -13.37 -6.44 0.93
N GLN A 136 -13.45 -7.08 2.10
CA GLN A 136 -13.59 -8.54 2.20
C GLN A 136 -14.92 -9.05 1.63
N THR A 137 -16.03 -8.33 1.88
CA THR A 137 -17.36 -8.70 1.36
C THR A 137 -17.37 -8.66 -0.17
N LEU A 138 -16.75 -7.64 -0.75
CA LEU A 138 -16.58 -7.51 -2.20
C LEU A 138 -15.77 -8.68 -2.75
N ALA A 139 -14.61 -8.98 -2.16
CA ALA A 139 -13.77 -10.11 -2.55
C ALA A 139 -14.53 -11.45 -2.48
N ALA A 140 -15.28 -11.69 -1.41
CA ALA A 140 -16.13 -12.89 -1.27
C ALA A 140 -17.21 -12.96 -2.37
N GLY A 141 -17.77 -11.81 -2.76
CA GLY A 141 -18.67 -11.71 -3.91
C GLY A 141 -18.00 -12.13 -5.23
N HIS A 142 -16.78 -11.65 -5.50
CA HIS A 142 -16.02 -12.04 -6.68
C HIS A 142 -15.61 -13.52 -6.69
N ALA A 143 -15.21 -14.06 -5.54
CA ALA A 143 -14.84 -15.47 -5.40
C ALA A 143 -16.03 -16.41 -5.65
N ARG A 144 -17.19 -16.10 -5.05
CA ARG A 144 -18.44 -16.87 -5.26
C ARG A 144 -18.83 -16.94 -6.74
N ARG A 145 -18.72 -15.82 -7.47
CA ARG A 145 -19.00 -15.76 -8.91
C ARG A 145 -18.08 -16.64 -9.75
N ARG A 146 -16.90 -17.01 -9.22
CA ARG A 146 -15.88 -17.82 -9.91
C ARG A 146 -15.80 -19.25 -9.40
N ALA A 147 -16.76 -19.68 -8.56
CA ALA A 147 -16.71 -20.96 -7.85
C ALA A 147 -15.38 -21.18 -7.09
N ASP A 148 -14.77 -20.09 -6.64
CA ASP A 148 -13.58 -20.12 -5.81
C ASP A 148 -13.98 -20.28 -4.35
N ASN A 149 -13.28 -21.17 -3.64
CA ASN A 149 -13.21 -21.13 -2.18
C ASN A 149 -12.47 -19.83 -1.83
N GLY A 150 -13.21 -18.74 -1.80
CA GLY A 150 -12.70 -17.43 -1.42
C GLY A 150 -12.07 -17.52 -0.03
N PRO A 151 -11.02 -16.75 0.25
CA PRO A 151 -10.40 -16.85 1.55
C PRO A 151 -11.37 -16.38 2.62
N GLY A 152 -11.50 -17.17 3.68
CA GLY A 152 -12.08 -16.68 4.92
C GLY A 152 -11.30 -15.46 5.40
N PRO A 153 -11.92 -14.54 6.15
CA PRO A 153 -11.22 -13.35 6.62
C PRO A 153 -10.06 -13.77 7.54
N PRO A 154 -8.80 -13.40 7.24
CA PRO A 154 -7.69 -13.72 8.12
C PRO A 154 -7.90 -13.03 9.48
N PRO A 155 -7.55 -13.69 10.60
CA PRO A 155 -7.78 -13.16 11.95
C PRO A 155 -6.84 -11.99 12.28
N ILE A 156 -5.73 -11.86 11.54
CA ILE A 156 -4.73 -10.80 11.67
C ILE A 156 -4.38 -10.27 10.29
N ILE A 157 -4.15 -8.95 10.21
CA ILE A 157 -3.66 -8.29 9.00
C ILE A 157 -2.32 -7.64 9.36
N PRO A 158 -1.20 -8.34 9.12
CA PRO A 158 0.12 -7.88 9.55
C PRO A 158 0.66 -6.79 8.63
N TRP A 159 1.76 -6.16 9.04
CA TRP A 159 2.58 -5.38 8.11
C TRP A 159 3.22 -6.29 7.08
N THR A 160 3.17 -5.89 5.81
CA THR A 160 3.66 -6.69 4.69
C THR A 160 5.05 -6.30 4.21
N ARG A 161 5.71 -5.32 4.85
CA ARG A 161 7.07 -4.89 4.49
C ARG A 161 8.03 -6.05 4.32
N LYS A 162 8.12 -6.93 5.33
CA LYS A 162 9.02 -8.08 5.32
C LYS A 162 8.65 -9.12 4.25
N ALA A 163 7.37 -9.31 3.99
CA ALA A 163 6.91 -10.17 2.90
C ALA A 163 7.29 -9.60 1.52
N HIS A 164 7.18 -8.28 1.33
CA HIS A 164 7.63 -7.62 0.11
C HIS A 164 9.16 -7.64 -0.03
N GLU A 165 9.92 -7.44 1.05
CA GLU A 165 11.38 -7.60 1.03
C GLU A 165 11.79 -9.02 0.62
N LEU A 166 11.08 -10.05 1.10
CA LEU A 166 11.32 -11.42 0.66
C LEU A 166 11.04 -11.59 -0.84
N CYS A 167 10.01 -10.94 -1.39
CA CYS A 167 9.76 -10.96 -2.83
C CYS A 167 10.87 -10.30 -3.64
N GLU A 168 11.42 -9.17 -3.17
CA GLU A 168 12.56 -8.54 -3.84
C GLU A 168 13.79 -9.46 -3.82
N PHE A 169 14.06 -10.12 -2.69
CA PHE A 169 15.12 -11.12 -2.62
C PHE A 169 14.86 -12.30 -3.57
N ALA A 170 13.64 -12.82 -3.60
CA ALA A 170 13.27 -13.93 -4.47
C ALA A 170 13.33 -13.57 -5.96
N ARG A 171 13.13 -12.29 -6.31
CA ARG A 171 13.29 -11.77 -7.68
C ARG A 171 14.74 -11.80 -8.12
N GLU A 172 15.71 -11.45 -7.27
CA GLU A 172 17.16 -11.59 -7.57
C GLU A 172 17.59 -13.06 -7.76
N ARG A 173 16.74 -14.02 -7.38
CA ARG A 173 17.01 -15.45 -7.37
C ARG A 173 16.08 -16.25 -8.28
N ASP A 174 15.37 -15.57 -9.18
CA ASP A 174 14.46 -16.19 -10.17
C ASP A 174 13.37 -17.10 -9.57
N CYS A 175 12.99 -16.88 -8.31
CA CYS A 175 11.99 -17.69 -7.59
C CYS A 175 10.84 -16.85 -7.01
N LEU A 176 10.71 -15.58 -7.43
CA LEU A 176 9.63 -14.66 -7.05
C LEU A 176 8.25 -15.33 -7.12
N ASP A 177 8.01 -16.06 -8.19
CA ASP A 177 6.70 -16.65 -8.48
C ASP A 177 6.29 -17.72 -7.46
N ALA A 178 7.26 -18.55 -7.03
CA ALA A 178 7.06 -19.56 -5.99
C ALA A 178 6.81 -18.88 -4.63
N VAL A 179 7.63 -17.89 -4.28
CA VAL A 179 7.52 -17.13 -3.03
C VAL A 179 6.21 -16.35 -2.94
N ARG A 180 5.84 -15.61 -3.99
CA ARG A 180 4.58 -14.83 -4.07
C ARG A 180 3.36 -15.73 -3.84
N ARG A 181 3.28 -16.87 -4.53
CA ARG A 181 2.17 -17.82 -4.35
C ARG A 181 2.14 -18.40 -2.93
N ALA A 182 3.31 -18.72 -2.37
CA ALA A 182 3.40 -19.22 -1.00
C ALA A 182 2.97 -18.18 0.04
N LEU A 183 3.32 -16.90 -0.14
CA LEU A 183 2.91 -15.81 0.76
C LEU A 183 1.41 -15.56 0.73
N PHE A 184 0.81 -15.50 -0.46
CA PHE A 184 -0.65 -15.39 -0.57
C PHE A 184 -1.35 -16.58 0.07
N ARG A 185 -0.87 -17.81 -0.16
CA ARG A 185 -1.41 -19.02 0.49
C ARG A 185 -1.27 -18.94 2.01
N ALA A 186 -0.09 -18.59 2.52
CA ALA A 186 0.17 -18.49 3.95
C ALA A 186 -0.81 -17.53 4.64
N HIS A 187 -1.11 -16.39 4.01
CA HIS A 187 -2.02 -15.42 4.59
C HIS A 187 -3.51 -15.81 4.45
N PHE A 188 -3.93 -16.20 3.25
CA PHE A 188 -5.36 -16.34 2.91
C PHE A 188 -5.92 -17.75 3.06
N VAL A 189 -5.05 -18.77 3.04
CA VAL A 189 -5.45 -20.18 3.17
C VAL A 189 -5.01 -20.72 4.52
N ASP A 190 -3.75 -20.50 4.89
CA ASP A 190 -3.19 -21.04 6.14
C ASP A 190 -3.37 -20.08 7.33
N HIS A 191 -3.93 -18.87 7.10
CA HIS A 191 -4.19 -17.85 8.12
C HIS A 191 -3.00 -17.54 9.04
N THR A 192 -1.80 -17.57 8.48
CA THR A 192 -0.55 -17.35 9.19
C THR A 192 -0.07 -15.91 9.04
N ASP A 193 0.60 -15.41 10.08
CA ASP A 193 1.19 -14.07 10.13
C ASP A 193 2.45 -13.99 9.23
N ILE A 194 2.27 -13.40 8.04
CA ILE A 194 3.33 -13.12 7.06
C ILE A 194 4.24 -11.93 7.43
N GLY A 195 4.04 -11.30 8.59
CA GLY A 195 4.99 -10.35 9.18
C GLY A 195 6.14 -11.03 9.94
N ARG A 196 6.04 -12.34 10.22
CA ARG A 196 7.03 -13.08 11.02
C ARG A 196 8.21 -13.57 10.18
N ILE A 197 9.42 -13.15 10.54
CA ILE A 197 10.66 -13.54 9.86
C ILE A 197 10.83 -15.07 9.80
N ASP A 198 10.57 -15.80 10.90
CA ASP A 198 10.72 -17.27 10.90
C ASP A 198 9.85 -17.96 9.83
N LEU A 199 8.60 -17.48 9.64
CA LEU A 199 7.71 -18.01 8.60
C LEU A 199 8.27 -17.68 7.21
N LEU A 200 8.69 -16.42 7.01
CA LEU A 200 9.24 -15.95 5.74
C LEU A 200 10.49 -16.74 5.33
N VAL A 201 11.35 -17.06 6.30
CA VAL A 201 12.53 -17.90 6.09
C VAL A 201 12.16 -19.32 5.67
N GLU A 202 11.13 -19.92 6.27
CA GLU A 202 10.67 -21.25 5.85
C GLU A 202 10.01 -21.23 4.46
N ILE A 203 9.27 -20.17 4.12
CA ILE A 203 8.75 -19.96 2.76
C ILE A 203 9.91 -19.84 1.76
N ALA A 204 10.93 -19.04 2.07
CA ALA A 204 12.13 -18.88 1.25
C ALA A 204 12.81 -20.23 1.00
N ARG A 205 13.04 -21.00 2.08
CA ARG A 205 13.65 -22.33 2.02
C ARG A 205 12.83 -23.29 1.16
N ALA A 206 11.51 -23.30 1.30
CA ALA A 206 10.62 -24.14 0.50
C ALA A 206 10.65 -23.76 -1.00
N ALA A 207 10.94 -22.50 -1.32
CA ALA A 207 11.12 -22.02 -2.68
C ALA A 207 12.54 -22.24 -3.24
N GLY A 208 13.44 -22.86 -2.48
CA GLY A 208 14.81 -23.18 -2.92
C GLY A 208 15.88 -22.16 -2.52
N LEU A 209 15.54 -21.18 -1.69
CA LEU A 209 16.50 -20.20 -1.17
C LEU A 209 17.28 -20.74 0.03
N ASP A 210 18.52 -20.26 0.22
CA ASP A 210 19.28 -20.60 1.43
C ASP A 210 18.62 -19.97 2.67
N ARG A 211 18.44 -20.80 3.71
CA ARG A 211 17.76 -20.41 4.94
C ARG A 211 18.51 -19.32 5.70
N SER A 212 19.83 -19.44 5.79
CA SER A 212 20.68 -18.52 6.54
C SER A 212 20.76 -17.17 5.83
N GLU A 213 20.87 -17.19 4.51
CA GLU A 213 20.86 -16.00 3.67
C GLU A 213 19.52 -15.28 3.74
N ALA A 214 18.40 -15.99 3.55
CA ALA A 214 17.07 -15.38 3.64
C ALA A 214 16.85 -14.72 5.00
N LYS A 215 17.28 -15.37 6.09
CA LYS A 215 17.20 -14.81 7.43
C LYS A 215 18.04 -13.54 7.56
N ALA A 216 19.30 -13.58 7.11
CA ALA A 216 20.19 -12.42 7.19
C ALA A 216 19.65 -11.22 6.40
N VAL A 217 19.16 -11.46 5.19
CA VAL A 217 18.53 -10.46 4.32
C VAL A 217 17.34 -9.78 5.00
N LEU A 218 16.47 -10.58 5.62
CA LEU A 218 15.29 -10.08 6.33
C LEU A 218 15.64 -9.38 7.64
N ASP A 219 16.63 -9.84 8.39
CA ASP A 219 17.03 -9.23 9.67
C ASP A 219 17.65 -7.83 9.50
N VAL A 220 18.36 -7.59 8.38
CA VAL A 220 19.06 -6.32 8.12
C VAL A 220 18.28 -5.35 7.24
N ASP A 221 17.01 -5.64 6.97
CA ASP A 221 16.14 -4.81 6.12
C ASP A 221 16.74 -4.56 4.71
N ARG A 222 17.47 -5.53 4.13
CA ARG A 222 18.30 -5.30 2.92
C ARG A 222 17.48 -4.74 1.76
N PHE A 223 16.24 -5.18 1.60
CA PHE A 223 15.37 -4.78 0.49
C PHE A 223 14.35 -3.69 0.86
N ALA A 224 14.42 -3.13 2.08
CA ALA A 224 13.52 -2.05 2.47
C ALA A 224 13.58 -0.85 1.51
N GLY A 225 14.76 -0.52 0.98
CA GLY A 225 14.94 0.51 -0.03
C GLY A 225 14.14 0.24 -1.32
N ALA A 226 14.18 -0.99 -1.83
CA ALA A 226 13.44 -1.40 -3.03
C ALA A 226 11.92 -1.37 -2.81
N VAL A 227 11.44 -1.80 -1.65
CA VAL A 227 10.02 -1.72 -1.29
C VAL A 227 9.54 -0.26 -1.22
N LEU A 228 10.36 0.64 -0.65
CA LEU A 228 10.04 2.07 -0.61
C LEU A 228 10.10 2.73 -1.99
N GLU A 229 11.01 2.28 -2.86
CA GLU A 229 11.08 2.75 -4.24
C GLU A 229 9.83 2.33 -5.02
N ASN A 230 9.37 1.08 -4.87
CA ASN A 230 8.11 0.63 -5.47
C ASN A 230 6.92 1.52 -5.07
N ARG A 231 6.85 1.92 -3.79
CA ARG A 231 5.85 2.89 -3.33
C ARG A 231 6.03 4.26 -3.99
N SER A 232 7.26 4.78 -4.06
CA SER A 232 7.51 6.08 -4.70
C SER A 232 7.06 6.07 -6.15
N ARG A 233 7.39 5.00 -6.89
CA ARG A 233 6.99 4.81 -8.29
C ARG A 233 5.47 4.74 -8.43
N ALA A 234 4.78 4.00 -7.56
CA ALA A 234 3.32 3.96 -7.56
C ALA A 234 2.72 5.37 -7.42
N LEU A 235 3.23 6.17 -6.47
CA LEU A 235 2.76 7.55 -6.27
C LEU A 235 3.05 8.46 -7.48
N ASP A 236 4.23 8.33 -8.09
CA ASP A 236 4.60 9.06 -9.30
C ASP A 236 3.72 8.69 -10.51
N GLU A 237 3.24 7.44 -10.55
CA GLU A 237 2.29 6.92 -11.52
C GLU A 237 0.82 7.26 -11.17
N GLY A 238 0.57 7.90 -10.02
CA GLY A 238 -0.76 8.29 -9.55
C GLY A 238 -1.55 7.17 -8.88
N ILE A 239 -0.90 6.06 -8.53
CA ILE A 239 -1.49 4.86 -7.91
C ILE A 239 -1.46 4.99 -6.39
N ALA A 240 -2.61 4.81 -5.74
CA ALA A 240 -2.80 4.96 -4.31
C ALA A 240 -3.44 3.74 -3.62
N ASP A 241 -4.04 2.82 -4.38
CA ASP A 241 -4.68 1.60 -3.89
C ASP A 241 -4.26 0.37 -4.73
N VAL A 242 -4.55 -0.82 -4.21
CA VAL A 242 -4.30 -2.11 -4.86
C VAL A 242 -5.61 -2.91 -5.05
N PRO A 243 -5.63 -3.93 -5.92
CA PRO A 243 -4.67 -4.14 -6.99
C PRO A 243 -4.71 -2.96 -7.97
N ALA A 244 -3.57 -2.67 -8.59
CA ALA A 244 -3.51 -1.73 -9.70
C ALA A 244 -2.76 -2.33 -10.87
N LEU A 245 -3.41 -2.41 -12.03
CA LEU A 245 -2.83 -2.91 -13.28
C LEU A 245 -2.56 -1.72 -14.20
N VAL A 246 -1.28 -1.44 -14.42
CA VAL A 246 -0.82 -0.59 -15.53
C VAL A 246 -0.64 -1.51 -16.73
N HIS A 247 -1.33 -1.24 -17.83
CA HIS A 247 -1.24 -2.02 -19.06
C HIS A 247 -1.39 -1.10 -20.28
N PRO A 248 -1.22 -1.59 -21.52
CA PRO A 248 -1.32 -0.75 -22.72
C PRO A 248 -2.65 0.02 -22.86
N GLY A 249 -3.73 -0.47 -22.25
CA GLY A 249 -5.04 0.18 -22.25
C GLY A 249 -5.24 1.24 -21.15
N GLY A 250 -4.26 1.44 -20.27
CA GLY A 250 -4.30 2.42 -19.19
C GLY A 250 -4.08 1.83 -17.80
N LEU A 251 -4.59 2.55 -16.78
CA LEU A 251 -4.54 2.17 -15.38
C LEU A 251 -5.91 1.66 -14.92
N LEU A 252 -5.93 0.46 -14.34
CA LEU A 252 -7.07 -0.10 -13.63
C LEU A 252 -6.71 -0.21 -12.15
N GLU A 253 -7.41 0.50 -11.26
CA GLU A 253 -7.03 0.61 -9.84
C GLU A 253 -8.19 0.33 -8.88
N GLY A 254 -7.90 -0.43 -7.83
CA GLY A 254 -8.73 -0.55 -6.64
C GLY A 254 -9.58 -1.81 -6.59
N PRO A 255 -10.44 -1.92 -5.55
CA PRO A 255 -11.09 -3.19 -5.24
C PRO A 255 -12.25 -3.55 -6.19
N GLU A 256 -12.84 -2.56 -6.88
CA GLU A 256 -13.99 -2.75 -7.79
C GLU A 256 -13.57 -3.20 -9.22
N VAL A 257 -12.32 -2.96 -9.62
CA VAL A 257 -11.87 -3.16 -11.02
C VAL A 257 -11.52 -4.61 -11.36
N LEU A 258 -11.76 -5.57 -10.46
CA LEU A 258 -11.34 -6.96 -10.67
C LEU A 258 -11.92 -7.57 -11.97
N GLY A 259 -13.13 -7.18 -12.36
CA GLY A 259 -13.72 -7.61 -13.64
C GLY A 259 -13.05 -7.00 -14.87
N GLU A 260 -12.54 -5.77 -14.75
CA GLU A 260 -11.77 -5.09 -15.81
C GLU A 260 -10.38 -5.71 -15.94
N ILE A 261 -9.72 -5.99 -14.81
CA ILE A 261 -8.47 -6.73 -14.79
C ILE A 261 -8.63 -8.09 -15.48
N GLU A 262 -9.73 -8.81 -15.25
CA GLU A 262 -9.99 -10.10 -15.92
C GLU A 262 -10.00 -9.98 -17.44
N ARG A 263 -10.67 -8.94 -17.96
CA ARG A 263 -10.74 -8.67 -19.40
C ARG A 263 -9.37 -8.31 -19.97
N ALA A 264 -8.63 -7.43 -19.30
CA ALA A 264 -7.28 -7.05 -19.71
C ALA A 264 -6.33 -8.27 -19.77
N LEU A 265 -6.41 -9.16 -18.78
CA LEU A 265 -5.61 -10.39 -18.77
C LEU A 265 -5.98 -11.36 -19.91
N ALA A 266 -7.26 -11.44 -20.28
CA ALA A 266 -7.71 -12.24 -21.42
C ALA A 266 -7.19 -11.69 -22.75
N GLU A 267 -7.18 -10.36 -22.92
CA GLU A 267 -6.62 -9.67 -24.08
C GLU A 267 -5.09 -9.87 -24.19
N MET A 268 -4.38 -9.77 -23.06
CA MET A 268 -2.94 -10.07 -22.99
C MET A 268 -2.63 -11.52 -23.41
N LYS A 269 -3.44 -12.47 -22.93
CA LYS A 269 -3.30 -13.89 -23.31
C LYS A 269 -3.50 -14.09 -24.80
N ALA A 270 -4.55 -13.49 -25.38
CA ALA A 270 -4.83 -13.59 -26.81
C ALA A 270 -3.67 -13.02 -27.65
N THR A 271 -3.13 -11.86 -27.26
CA THR A 271 -1.99 -11.22 -27.93
C THR A 271 -0.74 -12.09 -27.88
N THR A 272 -0.43 -12.67 -26.72
CA THR A 272 0.74 -13.56 -26.54
C THR A 272 0.63 -14.82 -27.40
N GLN A 273 -0.58 -15.38 -27.55
CA GLN A 273 -0.81 -16.57 -28.37
C GLN A 273 -0.71 -16.30 -29.88
N SER A 274 -1.07 -15.11 -30.33
CA SER A 274 -0.92 -14.71 -31.73
C SER A 274 0.56 -14.56 -32.10
N ASN A 275 1.35 -13.88 -31.27
CA ASN A 275 2.79 -13.68 -31.52
C ASN A 275 3.55 -15.01 -31.63
N ASN A 276 3.24 -15.98 -30.78
CA ASN A 276 3.89 -17.31 -30.81
C ASN A 276 3.49 -18.20 -32.00
N ARG A 277 2.48 -17.81 -32.80
CA ARG A 277 2.05 -18.57 -33.99
C ARG A 277 2.67 -18.06 -35.29
N GLU A 278 3.25 -16.86 -35.25
CA GLU A 278 3.88 -16.21 -36.40
C GLU A 278 5.40 -16.44 -36.46
N GLU A 279 5.99 -16.98 -35.39
CA GLU A 279 7.39 -17.46 -35.28
C GLU A 279 7.52 -18.97 -35.53
#